data_AF-A0A8J2BDD9-F1
#
_entry.id   AF-A0A8J2BDD9-F1
#
_cell.length_a   1.000
_cell.length_b   1.000
_cell.length_c   1.000
_cell.angle_alpha   90.00
_cell.angle_beta   90.00
_cell.angle_gamma   90.00
#
_symmetry.space_group_name_H-M   'P 1'
#
loop_
_entity.id
_entity.type
_entity.pdbx_description
1 polymer ?
#
loop_
_entity_poly.entity_id
_entity_poly.type
_entity_poly.pdbx_seq_one_letter_code
_entity_poly.pdbx_strand_id
1 'polypeptide(L)'
;MLNSPLLKFLDLNRASTSTSITRHLFASCIPISYKMAPPTSITDSGATDSVRVVTQRVQTGKLLANEAKDEWHSFGRGLVFHVSFTKQCAVECGLFEGASSETVSSTSAPTSSYFKRIAKSLLSAALSSKTGAWQADHGDADSVLNLLKSGEAQSLVLIPQASLVAKLTPGDKYLKYHAQCPRSAAETLFAAFAEALADVLVESLSRGGTTTSGSKAGGNGIGAPGNKKRGNNKDPEDKLHVAPELFFKTFGPGGWQDFDDGEYADFDENGFPTKDAKTGEEIPKSRKKKLEKIWSKYKEKWKKQGAAAGGEQGGGEVAASASGEDGVAAVATFTPSDRPMTDEQAHEAKNKEPEVPAPAQVVDKVLTSAESLSSKVANITLADPKSGKPQLVIGTFGGRQGLEFCSAGPFTHSFQFPVSC
;
A
#
# COMPACT_ATOMS: atom_id res chain seq x y z
N MET A 1 -35.85 -36.64 43.35
CA MET A 1 -35.37 -35.39 43.97
C MET A 1 -34.05 -35.70 44.65
N LEU A 2 -32.93 -35.50 43.95
CA LEU A 2 -31.60 -35.85 44.44
C LEU A 2 -30.78 -34.57 44.58
N ASN A 3 -30.34 -34.33 45.82
CA ASN A 3 -29.52 -33.22 46.27
C ASN A 3 -28.08 -33.39 45.79
N SER A 4 -27.57 -32.35 45.14
CA SER A 4 -26.15 -32.09 44.93
C SER A 4 -25.47 -31.55 46.20
N PRO A 5 -24.18 -31.85 46.40
CA PRO A 5 -23.30 -30.92 47.09
C PRO A 5 -22.08 -30.54 46.24
N LEU A 6 -21.93 -29.22 46.13
CA LEU A 6 -20.78 -28.47 45.67
C LEU A 6 -19.61 -28.56 46.68
N LEU A 7 -18.40 -28.44 46.11
CA LEU A 7 -17.18 -27.82 46.65
C LEU A 7 -16.40 -28.54 47.77
N LYS A 8 -15.21 -29.03 47.37
CA LYS A 8 -13.91 -28.74 48.01
C LYS A 8 -12.79 -29.30 47.13
N PHE A 9 -12.07 -28.43 46.42
CA PHE A 9 -10.72 -28.73 45.94
C PHE A 9 -9.87 -27.46 46.05
N LEU A 10 -9.06 -27.42 47.10
CA LEU A 10 -7.91 -26.55 47.26
C LEU A 10 -6.66 -27.44 47.29
N ASP A 11 -5.59 -26.87 46.74
CA ASP A 11 -4.18 -27.22 46.92
C ASP A 11 -3.66 -28.58 46.44
N LEU A 12 -3.01 -28.55 45.26
CA LEU A 12 -1.76 -29.30 45.07
C LEU A 12 -0.77 -28.49 44.22
N ASN A 13 0.00 -27.67 44.93
CA ASN A 13 1.34 -27.26 44.53
C ASN A 13 2.26 -28.49 44.54
N ARG A 14 2.88 -28.85 43.41
CA ARG A 14 4.13 -29.60 43.43
C ARG A 14 5.01 -29.30 42.20
N ALA A 15 6.04 -28.51 42.49
CA ALA A 15 7.37 -28.44 41.91
C ALA A 15 7.64 -29.21 40.60
N SER A 16 7.94 -28.47 39.53
CA SER A 16 8.81 -28.95 38.45
C SER A 16 10.10 -28.15 38.47
N THR A 17 11.19 -28.88 38.66
CA THR A 17 12.56 -28.41 38.82
C THR A 17 13.10 -27.80 37.52
N SER A 18 13.37 -26.49 37.57
CA SER A 18 14.11 -25.74 36.57
C SER A 18 15.54 -26.27 36.47
N THR A 19 15.89 -26.87 35.34
CA THR A 19 17.26 -27.29 35.03
C THR A 19 17.94 -26.14 34.30
N SER A 20 18.94 -25.57 34.96
CA SER A 20 19.80 -24.50 34.47
C SER A 20 20.62 -24.96 33.26
N ILE A 21 20.31 -24.45 32.06
CA ILE A 21 21.19 -24.55 30.90
C ILE A 21 21.96 -23.23 30.79
N THR A 22 23.24 -23.34 31.11
CA THR A 22 24.20 -22.23 31.13
C THR A 22 24.77 -21.99 29.73
N ARG A 23 24.67 -20.74 29.30
CA ARG A 23 25.52 -19.98 28.37
C ARG A 23 26.64 -20.74 27.65
N HIS A 24 26.57 -20.76 26.32
CA HIS A 24 27.69 -20.41 25.44
C HIS A 24 27.14 -20.11 24.05
N LEU A 25 27.07 -18.82 23.67
CA LEU A 25 27.06 -18.35 22.28
C LEU A 25 27.14 -16.81 22.32
N PHE A 26 28.37 -16.29 22.33
CA PHE A 26 28.69 -14.93 21.95
C PHE A 26 29.96 -14.96 21.10
N ALA A 27 30.03 -13.99 20.18
CA ALA A 27 31.18 -13.63 19.33
C ALA A 27 31.28 -14.34 17.97
N SER A 28 30.54 -13.82 17.00
CA SER A 28 31.08 -13.51 15.66
C SER A 28 30.23 -12.42 14.99
N CYS A 29 30.32 -11.19 15.51
CA CYS A 29 29.81 -10.02 14.80
C CYS A 29 30.87 -9.59 13.77
N ILE A 30 30.63 -9.94 12.50
CA ILE A 30 31.37 -9.39 11.37
C ILE A 30 30.88 -7.95 11.18
N PRO A 31 31.75 -6.92 11.22
CA PRO A 31 31.34 -5.56 10.93
C PRO A 31 31.04 -5.43 9.43
N ILE A 32 29.76 -5.38 9.07
CA ILE A 32 29.32 -5.03 7.71
C ILE A 32 29.38 -3.51 7.60
N SER A 33 30.48 -2.99 7.05
CA SER A 33 30.63 -1.57 6.74
C SER A 33 29.85 -1.23 5.47
N TYR A 34 28.61 -0.77 5.62
CA TYR A 34 27.87 -0.18 4.50
C TYR A 34 28.42 1.22 4.19
N LYS A 35 29.09 1.36 3.06
CA LYS A 35 29.43 2.66 2.48
C LYS A 35 28.12 3.28 1.97
N MET A 36 27.40 3.98 2.83
CA MET A 36 26.17 4.68 2.44
C MET A 36 26.55 5.77 1.44
N ALA A 37 26.05 5.65 0.21
CA ALA A 37 26.12 6.74 -0.75
C ALA A 37 25.47 7.98 -0.11
N PRO A 38 26.02 9.20 -0.31
CA PRO A 38 25.37 10.41 0.16
C PRO A 38 23.93 10.43 -0.39
N PRO A 39 22.92 10.74 0.43
CA PRO A 39 21.55 10.80 -0.04
C PRO A 39 21.51 11.81 -1.18
N THR A 40 21.33 11.32 -2.40
CA THR A 40 20.99 12.16 -3.54
C THR A 40 19.76 12.94 -3.11
N SER A 41 19.89 14.26 -3.01
CA SER A 41 18.81 15.16 -2.66
C SER A 41 17.64 14.87 -3.59
N ILE A 42 16.66 14.11 -3.11
CA ILE A 42 15.37 13.95 -3.76
C ILE A 42 14.82 15.36 -3.78
N THR A 43 14.90 16.01 -4.95
CA THR A 43 14.23 17.29 -5.18
C THR A 43 12.76 16.99 -5.05
N ASP A 44 12.23 17.35 -3.89
CA ASP A 44 10.86 17.17 -3.40
C ASP A 44 9.91 17.78 -4.43
N SER A 45 9.47 16.98 -5.40
CA SER A 45 8.59 17.43 -6.47
C SER A 45 7.16 17.55 -5.93
N GLY A 46 6.95 18.49 -4.99
CA GLY A 46 5.70 19.18 -4.60
C GLY A 46 4.44 18.38 -4.25
N ALA A 47 4.35 17.08 -4.55
CA ALA A 47 3.20 16.26 -4.29
C ALA A 47 3.18 15.94 -2.80
N THR A 48 2.31 16.63 -2.07
CA THR A 48 2.17 16.42 -0.64
C THR A 48 1.35 15.16 -0.39
N ASP A 49 1.93 14.18 0.30
CA ASP A 49 1.20 12.99 0.71
C ASP A 49 -0.03 13.39 1.55
N SER A 50 -1.19 12.82 1.27
CA SER A 50 -2.39 13.09 2.05
C SER A 50 -2.68 12.00 3.07
N VAL A 51 -2.45 10.74 2.70
CA VAL A 51 -2.66 9.57 3.57
C VAL A 51 -1.38 8.74 3.64
N ARG A 52 -0.98 8.37 4.85
CA ARG A 52 0.14 7.47 5.10
C ARG A 52 -0.37 6.19 5.76
N VAL A 53 0.01 5.04 5.21
CA VAL A 53 -0.38 3.74 5.74
C VAL A 53 0.87 2.91 5.95
N VAL A 54 1.08 2.46 7.19
CA VAL A 54 2.09 1.45 7.51
C VAL A 54 1.41 0.12 7.74
N THR A 55 1.79 -0.88 6.96
CA THR A 55 1.17 -2.22 6.96
C THR A 55 2.13 -3.25 7.52
N GLN A 56 1.62 -4.08 8.44
CA GLN A 56 2.34 -5.21 9.03
C GLN A 56 1.53 -6.50 8.90
N ARG A 57 2.22 -7.62 8.68
CA ARG A 57 1.59 -8.95 8.67
C ARG A 57 1.49 -9.49 10.09
N VAL A 58 0.35 -10.07 10.42
CA VAL A 58 0.09 -10.62 11.76
C VAL A 58 -0.47 -12.03 11.68
N GLN A 59 -0.09 -12.87 12.64
CA GLN A 59 -0.64 -14.22 12.79
C GLN A 59 -1.87 -14.22 13.71
N THR A 60 -1.76 -13.52 14.83
CA THR A 60 -2.79 -13.38 15.86
C THR A 60 -2.51 -12.11 16.65
N GLY A 61 -3.52 -11.57 17.31
CA GLY A 61 -3.33 -10.48 18.26
C GLY A 61 -4.62 -10.04 18.92
N LYS A 62 -4.53 -8.95 19.68
CA LYS A 62 -5.65 -8.25 20.29
C LYS A 62 -5.42 -6.75 20.27
N LEU A 63 -6.50 -6.00 20.07
CA LEU A 63 -6.53 -4.55 20.06
C LEU A 63 -7.43 -4.06 21.20
N LEU A 64 -6.97 -3.05 21.95
CA LEU A 64 -7.78 -2.38 22.96
C LEU A 64 -8.88 -1.56 22.27
N ALA A 65 -10.12 -2.06 22.34
CA ALA A 65 -11.28 -1.47 21.69
C ALA A 65 -11.95 -0.41 22.58
N ASN A 66 -11.93 -0.58 23.90
CA ASN A 66 -12.48 0.40 24.84
C ASN A 66 -11.53 0.60 26.02
N GLU A 67 -10.91 1.78 26.09
CA GLU A 67 -9.99 2.15 27.17
C GLU A 67 -10.68 2.18 28.54
N ALA A 68 -11.89 2.72 28.62
CA ALA A 68 -12.61 2.91 29.88
C ALA A 68 -13.05 1.59 30.52
N LYS A 69 -13.31 0.56 29.69
CA LYS A 69 -13.72 -0.77 30.12
C LYS A 69 -12.60 -1.81 30.09
N ASP A 70 -11.39 -1.41 29.67
CA ASP A 70 -10.29 -2.32 29.34
C ASP A 70 -10.72 -3.48 28.44
N GLU A 71 -11.55 -3.18 27.42
CA GLU A 71 -12.11 -4.18 26.52
C GLU A 71 -11.16 -4.43 25.34
N TRP A 72 -10.81 -5.70 25.12
CA TRP A 72 -9.89 -6.12 24.07
C TRP A 72 -10.59 -6.97 23.01
N HIS A 73 -10.37 -6.65 21.73
CA HIS A 73 -10.87 -7.44 20.59
C HIS A 73 -9.75 -8.27 20.00
N SER A 74 -9.93 -9.59 19.99
CA SER A 74 -8.95 -10.53 19.41
C SER A 74 -9.12 -10.64 17.90
N PHE A 75 -8.01 -10.80 17.19
CA PHE A 75 -7.98 -11.01 15.75
C PHE A 75 -7.00 -12.12 15.36
N GLY A 76 -7.27 -12.73 14.21
CA GLY A 76 -6.46 -13.80 13.64
C GLY A 76 -5.43 -13.30 12.64
N ARG A 77 -5.12 -14.16 11.67
CA ARG A 77 -4.11 -13.91 10.64
C ARG A 77 -4.58 -12.83 9.69
N GLY A 78 -3.71 -11.89 9.34
CA GLY A 78 -3.99 -10.90 8.30
C GLY A 78 -3.06 -9.70 8.37
N LEU A 79 -3.63 -8.50 8.31
CA LEU A 79 -2.89 -7.24 8.20
C LEU A 79 -3.31 -6.24 9.28
N VAL A 80 -2.30 -5.56 9.85
CA VAL A 80 -2.49 -4.35 10.66
C VAL A 80 -2.09 -3.16 9.82
N PHE A 81 -2.99 -2.18 9.72
CA PHE A 81 -2.79 -0.90 9.04
C PHE A 81 -2.75 0.21 10.09
N HIS A 82 -1.58 0.82 10.26
CA HIS A 82 -1.44 2.09 10.96
C HIS A 82 -1.68 3.22 9.98
N VAL A 83 -2.68 4.06 10.23
CA VAL A 83 -3.15 5.08 9.28
C VAL A 83 -2.94 6.47 9.86
N SER A 84 -2.39 7.38 9.05
CA SER A 84 -2.29 8.80 9.38
C SER A 84 -2.76 9.66 8.22
N PHE A 85 -3.28 10.83 8.57
CA PHE A 85 -3.76 11.83 7.62
C PHE A 85 -2.96 13.11 7.81
N THR A 86 -2.64 13.78 6.70
CA THR A 86 -2.01 15.10 6.74
C THR A 86 -3.05 16.22 6.76
N LYS A 87 -2.62 17.45 7.09
CA LYS A 87 -3.46 18.66 6.98
C LYS A 87 -4.03 18.84 5.58
N GLN A 88 -3.24 18.51 4.56
CA GLN A 88 -3.64 18.60 3.16
C GLN A 88 -4.89 17.74 2.90
N CYS A 89 -4.90 16.51 3.44
CA CYS A 89 -6.07 15.64 3.34
C CYS A 89 -7.33 16.30 3.92
N ALA A 90 -7.24 16.95 5.09
CA ALA A 90 -8.38 17.65 5.68
C ALA A 90 -8.87 18.82 4.81
N VAL A 91 -7.95 19.59 4.20
CA VAL A 91 -8.30 20.71 3.32
C VAL A 91 -9.04 20.20 2.08
N GLU A 92 -8.53 19.16 1.43
CA GLU A 92 -9.16 18.58 0.22
C GLU A 92 -10.51 17.93 0.51
N CYS A 93 -10.70 17.48 1.74
CA CYS A 93 -11.96 16.90 2.20
C CYS A 93 -12.95 17.95 2.73
N GLY A 94 -12.59 19.24 2.70
CA GLY A 94 -13.44 20.33 3.18
C GLY A 94 -13.65 20.34 4.70
N LEU A 95 -12.73 19.76 5.47
CA LEU A 95 -12.81 19.65 6.93
C LEU A 95 -12.01 20.74 7.67
N PHE A 96 -11.45 21.71 6.94
CA PHE A 96 -10.66 22.79 7.52
C PHE A 96 -11.37 24.14 7.33
N GLU A 97 -11.89 24.69 8.43
CA GLU A 97 -12.47 26.03 8.48
C GLU A 97 -11.37 27.07 8.27
N GLY A 98 -11.35 27.71 7.11
CA GLY A 98 -10.32 28.69 6.75
C GLY A 98 -9.79 28.55 5.32
N ALA A 99 -10.12 27.47 4.63
CA ALA A 99 -10.00 27.45 3.17
C ALA A 99 -11.03 28.43 2.60
N SER A 100 -10.56 29.46 1.89
CA SER A 100 -11.41 30.49 1.28
C SER A 100 -12.59 29.87 0.53
N SER A 101 -13.80 30.27 0.91
CA SER A 101 -15.09 29.68 0.51
C SER A 101 -15.40 29.72 -1.00
N GLU A 102 -14.53 30.26 -1.85
CA GLU A 102 -14.85 30.57 -3.25
C GLU A 102 -14.65 29.43 -4.24
N THR A 103 -14.13 28.25 -3.85
CA THR A 103 -13.78 27.20 -4.84
C THR A 103 -14.37 25.81 -4.56
N VAL A 104 -15.20 25.63 -3.52
CA VAL A 104 -15.80 24.32 -3.24
C VAL A 104 -17.08 24.15 -4.05
N SER A 105 -16.92 23.64 -5.28
CA SER A 105 -18.03 23.14 -6.11
C SER A 105 -18.83 22.10 -5.32
N SER A 106 -20.16 22.27 -5.29
CA SER A 106 -21.11 21.49 -4.49
C SER A 106 -21.35 20.04 -4.95
N THR A 107 -20.40 19.44 -5.67
CA THR A 107 -20.50 18.09 -6.21
C THR A 107 -19.92 17.06 -5.23
N SER A 108 -20.81 16.25 -4.64
CA SER A 108 -20.57 14.95 -3.97
C SER A 108 -19.24 14.71 -3.23
N ALA A 109 -19.31 14.48 -1.92
CA ALA A 109 -18.23 14.10 -0.99
C ALA A 109 -16.98 13.45 -1.65
N PRO A 110 -15.98 14.25 -2.07
CA PRO A 110 -14.80 13.77 -2.79
C PRO A 110 -13.98 12.74 -2.00
N THR A 111 -14.17 12.71 -0.69
CA THR A 111 -13.61 11.75 0.27
C THR A 111 -13.89 10.29 -0.08
N SER A 112 -15.12 9.95 -0.49
CA SER A 112 -15.53 8.54 -0.59
C SER A 112 -14.81 7.81 -1.73
N SER A 113 -14.75 8.41 -2.92
CA SER A 113 -14.10 7.78 -4.08
C SER A 113 -12.58 7.70 -3.90
N TYR A 114 -11.96 8.68 -3.25
CA TYR A 114 -10.54 8.66 -2.91
C TYR A 114 -10.19 7.52 -1.95
N PHE A 115 -10.90 7.39 -0.83
CA PHE A 115 -10.66 6.31 0.12
C PHE A 115 -10.99 4.93 -0.45
N LYS A 116 -12.00 4.80 -1.31
CA LYS A 116 -12.28 3.54 -2.03
C LYS A 116 -11.12 3.11 -2.93
N ARG A 117 -10.46 4.06 -3.61
CA ARG A 117 -9.25 3.77 -4.40
C ARG A 117 -8.11 3.26 -3.52
N ILE A 118 -7.83 3.93 -2.40
CA ILE A 118 -6.80 3.49 -1.44
C ILE A 118 -7.12 2.09 -0.89
N ALA A 119 -8.35 1.88 -0.43
CA ALA A 119 -8.82 0.60 0.08
C ALA A 119 -8.64 -0.52 -0.95
N LYS A 120 -9.03 -0.28 -2.21
CA LYS A 120 -8.85 -1.24 -3.31
C LYS A 120 -7.38 -1.56 -3.54
N SER A 121 -6.50 -0.56 -3.53
CA SER A 121 -5.05 -0.79 -3.65
C SER A 121 -4.49 -1.62 -2.50
N LEU A 122 -4.85 -1.32 -1.25
CA LEU A 122 -4.39 -2.08 -0.08
C LEU A 122 -4.90 -3.53 -0.07
N LEU A 123 -6.17 -3.73 -0.43
CA LEU A 123 -6.82 -5.05 -0.43
C LEU A 123 -6.36 -5.95 -1.59
N SER A 124 -5.95 -5.37 -2.72
CA SER A 124 -5.47 -6.10 -3.91
C SER A 124 -3.96 -6.29 -3.96
N ALA A 125 -3.19 -5.55 -3.16
CA ALA A 125 -1.75 -5.73 -3.08
C ALA A 125 -1.39 -7.06 -2.39
N ALA A 126 -0.33 -7.72 -2.85
CA ALA A 126 0.17 -9.00 -2.33
C ALA A 126 0.89 -8.84 -0.97
N LEU A 127 0.15 -8.39 0.04
CA LEU A 127 0.68 -8.00 1.34
C LEU A 127 0.46 -9.06 2.41
N SER A 128 -0.42 -10.04 2.21
CA SER A 128 -0.67 -11.12 3.16
C SER A 128 -0.02 -12.43 2.71
N SER A 129 -0.16 -13.50 3.49
CA SER A 129 0.38 -14.83 3.20
C SER A 129 -0.64 -15.92 3.46
N LYS A 130 -0.60 -16.99 2.66
CA LYS A 130 -1.49 -18.15 2.83
C LYS A 130 -1.10 -19.00 4.05
N THR A 131 0.18 -19.27 4.21
CA THR A 131 0.71 -20.19 5.24
C THR A 131 0.82 -19.53 6.62
N GLY A 132 0.79 -18.19 6.70
CA GLY A 132 1.10 -17.43 7.91
C GLY A 132 2.58 -17.51 8.34
N ALA A 133 3.37 -18.35 7.66
CA ALA A 133 4.80 -18.47 7.83
C ALA A 133 5.47 -17.77 6.66
N TRP A 134 6.19 -16.69 6.98
CA TRP A 134 6.90 -15.92 5.99
C TRP A 134 7.94 -16.75 5.24
N GLN A 135 7.97 -16.57 3.91
CA GLN A 135 9.03 -17.09 3.05
C GLN A 135 9.85 -15.94 2.48
N ALA A 136 11.18 -16.14 2.44
CA ALA A 136 12.13 -15.11 2.00
C ALA A 136 12.01 -14.73 0.52
N ASP A 137 11.43 -15.61 -0.30
CA ASP A 137 11.21 -15.41 -1.71
C ASP A 137 9.89 -14.69 -2.03
N HIS A 138 9.06 -14.43 -1.02
CA HIS A 138 7.70 -13.90 -1.17
C HIS A 138 6.79 -14.76 -2.06
N GLY A 139 7.12 -16.04 -2.27
CA GLY A 139 6.32 -16.94 -3.12
C GLY A 139 4.95 -17.23 -2.53
N ASP A 140 4.79 -17.02 -1.22
CA ASP A 140 3.57 -17.19 -0.45
C ASP A 140 2.69 -15.92 -0.37
N ALA A 141 3.19 -14.80 -0.91
CA ALA A 141 2.53 -13.51 -0.79
C ALA A 141 1.32 -13.42 -1.72
N ASP A 142 0.15 -13.08 -1.16
CA ASP A 142 -1.08 -12.89 -1.93
C ASP A 142 -1.90 -11.74 -1.35
N SER A 143 -2.87 -11.28 -2.14
CA SER A 143 -3.79 -10.25 -1.74
C SER A 143 -4.81 -10.77 -0.74
N VAL A 144 -5.27 -9.88 0.16
CA VAL A 144 -6.32 -10.22 1.13
C VAL A 144 -7.58 -10.70 0.40
N LEU A 145 -7.91 -10.09 -0.74
CA LEU A 145 -9.08 -10.48 -1.54
C LEU A 145 -8.95 -11.90 -2.11
N ASN A 146 -7.79 -12.27 -2.65
CA ASN A 146 -7.60 -13.61 -3.20
C ASN A 146 -7.66 -14.67 -2.10
N LEU A 147 -7.03 -14.40 -0.95
CA LEU A 147 -7.08 -15.29 0.21
C LEU A 147 -8.51 -15.50 0.70
N LEU A 148 -9.27 -14.42 0.90
CA LEU A 148 -10.68 -14.52 1.31
C LEU A 148 -11.54 -15.27 0.30
N LYS A 149 -11.34 -15.02 -1.01
CA LYS A 149 -12.04 -15.77 -2.07
C LYS A 149 -11.68 -17.26 -2.09
N SER A 150 -10.48 -17.62 -1.69
CA SER A 150 -10.05 -19.01 -1.52
C SER A 150 -10.53 -19.67 -0.22
N GLY A 151 -11.30 -18.95 0.60
CA GLY A 151 -11.81 -19.41 1.90
C GLY A 151 -10.81 -19.28 3.05
N GLU A 152 -9.67 -18.65 2.83
CA GLU A 152 -8.68 -18.38 3.87
C GLU A 152 -9.13 -17.17 4.69
N ALA A 153 -9.42 -17.38 5.98
CA ALA A 153 -9.78 -16.29 6.88
C ALA A 153 -8.65 -15.24 6.95
N GLN A 154 -9.03 -13.96 6.88
CA GLN A 154 -8.15 -12.80 6.99
C GLN A 154 -8.75 -11.75 7.92
N SER A 155 -7.94 -11.25 8.84
CA SER A 155 -8.26 -10.13 9.72
C SER A 155 -7.61 -8.85 9.21
N LEU A 156 -8.35 -7.75 9.20
CA LEU A 156 -7.87 -6.41 8.90
C LEU A 156 -8.01 -5.58 10.18
N VAL A 157 -6.91 -5.01 10.64
CA VAL A 157 -6.88 -4.19 11.86
C VAL A 157 -6.52 -2.76 11.46
N LEU A 158 -7.40 -1.80 11.72
CA LEU A 158 -7.17 -0.38 11.47
C LEU A 158 -6.79 0.34 12.77
N ILE A 159 -5.67 1.05 12.78
CA ILE A 159 -5.19 1.79 13.95
C ILE A 159 -4.88 3.23 13.55
N PRO A 160 -5.52 4.24 14.15
CA PRO A 160 -5.16 5.63 13.90
C PRO A 160 -3.81 5.92 14.55
N GLN A 161 -2.81 6.30 13.74
CA GLN A 161 -1.43 6.53 14.16
C GLN A 161 -0.91 7.86 13.60
N ALA A 162 -1.30 8.97 14.24
CA ALA A 162 -1.00 10.31 13.73
C ALA A 162 0.50 10.58 13.55
N SER A 163 1.35 9.90 14.33
CA SER A 163 2.81 10.10 14.33
C SER A 163 3.52 9.73 13.02
N LEU A 164 2.89 9.01 12.09
CA LEU A 164 3.50 8.64 10.79
C LEU A 164 3.83 9.84 9.88
N VAL A 165 3.30 11.03 10.20
CA VAL A 165 3.60 12.29 9.50
C VAL A 165 4.80 13.04 10.09
N ALA A 166 5.42 12.50 11.15
CA ALA A 166 6.59 13.09 11.77
C ALA A 166 7.73 13.24 10.75
N LYS A 167 8.48 14.33 10.87
CA LYS A 167 9.72 14.56 10.14
C LYS A 167 10.85 14.80 11.15
N LEU A 168 11.99 14.17 10.90
CA LEU A 168 13.25 14.43 11.60
C LEU A 168 14.24 15.02 10.58
N THR A 169 14.58 16.30 10.73
CA THR A 169 15.58 16.94 9.87
C THR A 169 16.97 16.64 10.43
N PRO A 170 17.99 16.36 9.60
CA PRO A 170 19.36 16.16 10.08
C PRO A 170 19.83 17.34 10.95
N GLY A 171 20.30 17.04 12.16
CA GLY A 171 20.71 18.05 13.15
C GLY A 171 19.62 18.48 14.13
N ASP A 172 18.34 18.19 13.86
CA ASP A 172 17.27 18.40 14.83
C ASP A 172 17.34 17.35 15.95
N LYS A 173 17.13 17.81 17.19
CA LYS A 173 17.01 16.92 18.36
C LYS A 173 15.59 16.38 18.57
N TYR A 174 14.60 16.96 17.89
CA TYR A 174 13.17 16.72 18.14
C TYR A 174 12.42 16.39 16.86
N LEU A 175 11.41 15.51 16.98
CA LEU A 175 10.47 15.20 15.91
C LEU A 175 9.51 16.37 15.69
N LYS A 176 9.29 16.72 14.42
CA LYS A 176 8.36 17.78 14.01
C LYS A 176 7.10 17.18 13.37
N TYR A 177 5.93 17.71 13.72
CA TYR A 177 4.62 17.20 13.28
C TYR A 177 3.84 18.24 12.45
N HIS A 178 4.51 19.10 11.69
CA HIS A 178 3.87 20.22 10.99
C HIS A 178 2.75 19.81 10.02
N ALA A 179 2.85 18.61 9.44
CA ALA A 179 1.87 18.07 8.51
C ALA A 179 0.71 17.32 9.19
N GLN A 180 0.71 17.16 10.52
CA GLN A 180 -0.31 16.38 11.22
C GLN A 180 -1.70 17.00 11.10
N CYS A 181 -2.68 16.19 10.68
CA CYS A 181 -4.08 16.58 10.62
C CYS A 181 -4.63 16.90 12.03
N PRO A 182 -5.43 17.97 12.22
CA PRO A 182 -6.12 18.24 13.48
C PRO A 182 -6.97 17.04 13.92
N ARG A 183 -7.07 16.81 15.24
CA ARG A 183 -7.71 15.61 15.80
C ARG A 183 -9.14 15.38 15.30
N SER A 184 -9.99 16.40 15.34
CA SER A 184 -11.40 16.30 14.91
C SER A 184 -11.54 15.91 13.43
N ALA A 185 -10.75 16.55 12.57
CA ALA A 185 -10.70 16.22 11.15
C ALA A 185 -10.14 14.81 10.91
N ALA A 186 -9.07 14.42 11.61
CA ALA A 186 -8.47 13.09 11.50
C ALA A 186 -9.44 11.98 11.92
N GLU A 187 -10.23 12.20 12.96
CA GLU A 187 -11.26 11.26 13.42
C GLU A 187 -12.34 11.04 12.35
N THR A 188 -12.79 12.13 11.73
CA THR A 188 -13.77 12.09 10.63
C THR A 188 -13.21 11.37 9.40
N LEU A 189 -11.96 11.65 9.03
CA LEU A 189 -11.28 11.02 7.90
C LEU A 189 -11.04 9.53 8.14
N PHE A 190 -10.67 9.14 9.35
CA PHE A 190 -10.46 7.73 9.72
C PHE A 190 -11.76 6.94 9.68
N ALA A 191 -12.84 7.50 10.23
CA ALA A 191 -14.19 6.96 10.15
C ALA A 191 -14.62 6.71 8.70
N ALA A 192 -14.46 7.71 7.82
CA ALA A 192 -14.75 7.61 6.40
C ALA A 192 -13.85 6.58 5.67
N PHE A 193 -12.56 6.51 6.02
CA PHE A 193 -11.64 5.52 5.47
C PHE A 193 -12.01 4.10 5.86
N ALA A 194 -12.39 3.87 7.12
CA ALA A 194 -12.83 2.58 7.60
C ALA A 194 -14.13 2.12 6.91
N GLU A 195 -15.11 3.02 6.73
CA GLU A 195 -16.32 2.73 5.97
C GLU A 195 -15.99 2.36 4.51
N ALA A 196 -15.11 3.13 3.86
CA ALA A 196 -14.68 2.86 2.49
C ALA A 196 -13.97 1.50 2.37
N LEU A 197 -13.15 1.13 3.35
CA LEU A 197 -12.49 -0.19 3.38
C LEU A 197 -13.51 -1.32 3.50
N ALA A 198 -14.48 -1.18 4.41
CA ALA A 198 -15.58 -2.12 4.59
C ALA A 198 -16.42 -2.28 3.31
N ASP A 199 -16.81 -1.16 2.68
CA ASP A 199 -17.57 -1.13 1.43
C ASP A 199 -16.84 -1.89 0.32
N VAL A 200 -15.56 -1.58 0.08
CA VAL A 200 -14.77 -2.22 -0.99
C VAL A 200 -14.60 -3.71 -0.72
N LEU A 201 -14.45 -4.10 0.55
CA LEU A 201 -14.35 -5.50 0.94
C LEU A 201 -15.63 -6.27 0.63
N VAL A 202 -16.79 -5.74 1.03
CA VAL A 202 -18.12 -6.34 0.76
C VAL A 202 -18.39 -6.39 -0.75
N GLU A 203 -18.12 -5.31 -1.48
CA GLU A 203 -18.30 -5.24 -2.94
C GLU A 203 -17.44 -6.29 -3.65
N SER A 204 -16.19 -6.42 -3.24
CA SER A 204 -15.21 -7.32 -3.88
C SER A 204 -15.52 -8.80 -3.64
N LEU A 205 -16.11 -9.14 -2.49
CA LEU A 205 -16.52 -10.50 -2.16
C LEU A 205 -17.87 -10.86 -2.78
N SER A 206 -18.81 -9.91 -2.87
CA SER A 206 -20.13 -10.15 -3.47
C SER A 206 -20.08 -10.45 -4.96
N ARG A 207 -19.11 -9.88 -5.69
CA ARG A 207 -18.91 -10.13 -7.13
C ARG A 207 -18.38 -11.54 -7.45
N GLY A 208 -17.88 -12.29 -6.46
CA GLY A 208 -17.18 -13.56 -6.68
C GLY A 208 -18.06 -14.78 -6.95
N GLY A 209 -19.38 -14.69 -6.78
CA GLY A 209 -20.30 -15.85 -6.85
C GLY A 209 -20.82 -16.21 -8.24
N THR A 210 -20.72 -15.31 -9.22
CA THR A 210 -21.19 -15.55 -10.59
C THR A 210 -20.02 -15.67 -11.55
N THR A 211 -19.21 -16.72 -11.40
CA THR A 211 -18.44 -17.23 -12.53
C THR A 211 -19.40 -17.90 -13.49
N THR A 212 -20.18 -17.10 -14.23
CA THR A 212 -20.77 -17.54 -15.48
C THR A 212 -19.60 -17.80 -16.41
N SER A 213 -19.22 -19.06 -16.56
CA SER A 213 -18.20 -19.55 -17.48
C SER A 213 -18.64 -19.43 -18.94
N GLY A 214 -19.35 -18.36 -19.30
CA GLY A 214 -19.94 -18.15 -20.61
C GLY A 214 -19.96 -16.68 -20.96
N SER A 215 -19.34 -16.37 -22.10
CA SER A 215 -19.40 -15.11 -22.85
C SER A 215 -18.38 -14.03 -22.49
N LYS A 216 -17.38 -13.94 -23.38
CA LYS A 216 -16.69 -12.72 -23.81
C LYS A 216 -17.67 -11.53 -23.86
N ALA A 217 -17.56 -10.60 -22.92
CA ALA A 217 -17.97 -9.22 -23.11
C ALA A 217 -17.13 -8.34 -22.18
N GLY A 218 -16.44 -7.37 -22.77
CA GLY A 218 -15.39 -6.56 -22.14
C GLY A 218 -15.85 -5.75 -20.92
N GLY A 219 -14.97 -5.67 -19.93
CA GLY A 219 -15.12 -4.81 -18.77
C GLY A 219 -13.77 -4.45 -18.18
N ASN A 220 -13.43 -3.16 -18.26
CA ASN A 220 -12.17 -2.55 -17.83
C ASN A 220 -11.80 -2.88 -16.38
N GLY A 221 -10.70 -3.63 -16.22
CA GLY A 221 -10.05 -3.92 -14.96
C GLY A 221 -8.81 -3.06 -14.78
N ILE A 222 -8.87 -2.10 -13.85
CA ILE A 222 -7.72 -1.34 -13.32
C ILE A 222 -6.73 -2.35 -12.71
N GLY A 223 -5.66 -2.66 -13.44
CA GLY A 223 -4.58 -3.53 -13.00
C GLY A 223 -3.51 -2.77 -12.21
N ALA A 224 -3.25 -3.20 -10.99
CA ALA A 224 -2.04 -2.86 -10.26
C ALA A 224 -0.84 -3.59 -10.89
N PRO A 225 0.37 -2.98 -10.91
CA PRO A 225 1.54 -3.56 -11.58
C PRO A 225 2.11 -4.71 -10.74
N GLY A 226 1.83 -5.95 -11.18
CA GLY A 226 2.45 -7.16 -10.66
C GLY A 226 3.82 -7.40 -11.29
N ASN A 227 4.85 -7.34 -10.44
CA ASN A 227 6.24 -7.66 -10.74
C ASN A 227 6.38 -9.17 -11.07
N LYS A 228 6.37 -9.54 -12.35
CA LYS A 228 6.64 -10.92 -12.82
C LYS A 228 8.15 -11.20 -12.78
N LYS A 229 8.62 -11.88 -11.73
CA LYS A 229 9.91 -12.58 -11.76
C LYS A 229 9.70 -13.98 -12.35
N ARG A 230 10.23 -14.14 -13.57
CA ARG A 230 10.48 -15.35 -14.37
C ARG A 230 10.45 -16.68 -13.60
N GLY A 231 9.29 -17.32 -13.55
CA GLY A 231 9.17 -18.78 -13.59
C GLY A 231 9.04 -19.20 -15.05
N ASN A 232 9.85 -20.14 -15.50
CA ASN A 232 10.06 -20.51 -16.91
C ASN A 232 8.90 -21.33 -17.50
N ASN A 233 7.64 -20.95 -17.22
CA ASN A 233 6.50 -21.45 -17.97
C ASN A 233 6.41 -20.63 -19.27
N LYS A 234 6.78 -21.27 -20.38
CA LYS A 234 6.36 -20.85 -21.72
C LYS A 234 4.84 -20.98 -21.77
N ASP A 235 4.14 -19.96 -21.31
CA ASP A 235 2.76 -19.72 -21.75
C ASP A 235 2.80 -19.68 -23.29
N PRO A 236 1.85 -20.34 -23.97
CA PRO A 236 1.82 -20.38 -25.42
C PRO A 236 1.79 -18.95 -25.92
N GLU A 237 2.80 -18.61 -26.72
CA GLU A 237 3.09 -17.29 -27.26
C GLU A 237 1.80 -16.52 -27.55
N ASP A 238 1.66 -15.33 -26.97
CA ASP A 238 0.79 -14.29 -27.51
C ASP A 238 1.29 -14.01 -28.93
N LYS A 239 0.81 -14.82 -29.87
CA LYS A 239 1.04 -14.64 -31.29
C LYS A 239 0.54 -13.25 -31.60
N LEU A 240 1.43 -12.40 -32.09
CA LEU A 240 1.00 -11.14 -32.63
C LEU A 240 0.13 -11.52 -33.83
N HIS A 241 -1.15 -11.18 -33.79
CA HIS A 241 -2.12 -11.52 -34.84
C HIS A 241 -2.45 -10.33 -35.76
N VAL A 242 -1.93 -9.14 -35.46
CA VAL A 242 -2.22 -7.90 -36.19
C VAL A 242 -1.01 -7.45 -37.00
N ALA A 243 -1.16 -7.35 -38.33
CA ALA A 243 -0.10 -6.86 -39.20
C ALA A 243 0.44 -5.48 -38.74
N PRO A 244 1.74 -5.17 -38.90
CA PRO A 244 2.32 -3.91 -38.43
C PRO A 244 1.61 -2.65 -38.96
N GLU A 245 1.06 -2.70 -40.18
CA GLU A 245 0.27 -1.63 -40.82
C GLU A 245 -1.03 -1.31 -40.06
N LEU A 246 -1.56 -2.30 -39.32
CA LEU A 246 -2.80 -2.19 -38.57
C LEU A 246 -2.55 -1.97 -37.07
N PHE A 247 -1.29 -1.90 -36.64
CA PHE A 247 -0.93 -1.84 -35.22
C PHE A 247 -1.64 -0.70 -34.49
N PHE A 248 -1.53 0.54 -34.97
CA PHE A 248 -2.17 1.69 -34.33
C PHE A 248 -3.68 1.78 -34.60
N LYS A 249 -4.19 1.12 -35.65
CA LYS A 249 -5.62 1.08 -35.98
C LYS A 249 -6.37 0.06 -35.12
N THR A 250 -5.79 -1.10 -34.89
CA THR A 250 -6.41 -2.24 -34.17
C THR A 250 -6.18 -2.19 -32.67
N PHE A 251 -4.98 -1.77 -32.24
CA PHE A 251 -4.69 -1.53 -30.82
C PHE A 251 -4.89 -0.07 -30.41
N GLY A 252 -5.57 0.69 -31.27
CA GLY A 252 -6.25 1.91 -30.85
C GLY A 252 -7.23 1.61 -29.70
N PRO A 253 -7.91 2.67 -29.24
CA PRO A 253 -8.20 2.93 -27.83
C PRO A 253 -8.43 1.68 -26.97
N GLY A 254 -7.46 1.37 -26.09
CA GLY A 254 -7.67 0.43 -24.97
C GLY A 254 -6.80 -0.82 -24.96
N GLY A 255 -5.94 -1.02 -25.97
CA GLY A 255 -5.18 -2.28 -26.13
C GLY A 255 -3.72 -2.29 -25.64
N TRP A 256 -3.08 -1.13 -25.49
CA TRP A 256 -1.74 -0.98 -24.92
C TRP A 256 -1.78 0.11 -23.85
N GLN A 257 -1.38 -0.27 -22.63
CA GLN A 257 -1.73 0.32 -21.34
C GLN A 257 -1.43 1.83 -21.10
N ASP A 258 -0.86 2.53 -22.10
CA ASP A 258 -0.38 3.90 -21.99
C ASP A 258 -1.01 4.89 -22.99
N PHE A 259 -1.97 4.47 -23.82
CA PHE A 259 -2.66 5.36 -24.76
C PHE A 259 -4.11 5.57 -24.32
N ASP A 260 -4.50 6.82 -24.11
CA ASP A 260 -5.89 7.16 -23.82
C ASP A 260 -6.78 6.78 -25.00
N ASP A 261 -8.02 6.42 -24.67
CA ASP A 261 -8.99 6.03 -25.67
C ASP A 261 -9.33 7.21 -26.60
N GLY A 262 -8.91 7.13 -27.87
CA GLY A 262 -9.33 8.02 -28.95
C GLY A 262 -8.38 9.17 -29.20
N GLU A 263 -7.07 8.96 -29.08
CA GLU A 263 -6.06 10.00 -29.28
C GLU A 263 -5.75 10.36 -30.73
N TYR A 264 -6.14 9.56 -31.74
CA TYR A 264 -5.70 9.77 -33.12
C TYR A 264 -6.86 9.76 -34.11
N ALA A 265 -6.96 10.80 -34.95
CA ALA A 265 -8.04 10.97 -35.92
C ALA A 265 -7.67 10.48 -37.33
N ASP A 266 -6.48 10.83 -37.79
CA ASP A 266 -6.00 10.52 -39.15
C ASP A 266 -4.76 9.61 -39.10
N PHE A 267 -4.64 8.73 -40.09
CA PHE A 267 -3.52 7.80 -40.27
C PHE A 267 -2.95 7.93 -41.68
N ASP A 268 -1.64 7.77 -41.83
CA ASP A 268 -1.00 7.71 -43.14
C ASP A 268 -1.24 6.35 -43.83
N GLU A 269 -0.70 6.19 -45.04
CA GLU A 269 -0.82 4.97 -45.85
C GLU A 269 -0.21 3.73 -45.17
N ASN A 270 0.75 3.93 -44.27
CA ASN A 270 1.39 2.86 -43.47
C ASN A 270 0.66 2.60 -42.14
N GLY A 271 -0.47 3.28 -41.91
CA GLY A 271 -1.24 3.18 -40.68
C GLY A 271 -0.62 3.88 -39.47
N PHE A 272 0.28 4.86 -39.69
CA PHE A 272 0.89 5.66 -38.64
C PHE A 272 0.03 6.91 -38.33
N PRO A 273 -0.20 7.25 -37.04
CA PRO A 273 -1.00 8.41 -36.68
C PRO A 273 -0.40 9.73 -37.19
N THR A 274 -1.21 10.58 -37.83
CA THR A 274 -0.78 11.89 -38.34
C THR A 274 -1.36 13.06 -37.54
N LYS A 275 -2.60 12.93 -37.05
CA LYS A 275 -3.30 13.97 -36.27
C LYS A 275 -3.84 13.45 -34.95
N ASP A 276 -3.84 14.32 -33.94
CA ASP A 276 -4.47 14.06 -32.66
C ASP A 276 -6.00 14.18 -32.82
N ALA A 277 -6.77 13.25 -32.27
CA ALA A 277 -8.23 13.28 -32.37
C ALA A 277 -8.89 14.31 -31.46
N LYS A 278 -8.23 14.73 -30.37
CA LYS A 278 -8.79 15.76 -29.47
C LYS A 278 -8.61 17.15 -30.06
N THR A 279 -7.45 17.43 -30.65
CA THR A 279 -7.12 18.77 -31.14
C THR A 279 -7.31 18.93 -32.64
N GLY A 280 -7.29 17.83 -33.41
CA GLY A 280 -7.26 17.87 -34.87
C GLY A 280 -5.94 18.40 -35.45
N GLU A 281 -4.96 18.71 -34.59
CA GLU A 281 -3.65 19.24 -35.01
C GLU A 281 -2.69 18.10 -35.37
N GLU A 282 -1.67 18.45 -36.16
CA GLU A 282 -0.60 17.51 -36.47
C GLU A 282 0.17 17.12 -35.20
N ILE A 283 0.45 15.82 -35.06
CA ILE A 283 1.18 15.31 -33.90
C ILE A 283 2.59 15.93 -33.86
N PRO A 284 3.01 16.51 -32.71
CA PRO A 284 4.34 17.11 -32.58
C PRO A 284 5.47 16.13 -32.90
N LYS A 285 6.56 16.64 -33.50
CA LYS A 285 7.73 15.82 -33.92
C LYS A 285 8.30 14.95 -32.79
N SER A 286 8.30 15.44 -31.55
CA SER A 286 8.74 14.68 -30.37
C SER A 286 7.88 13.45 -30.11
N ARG A 287 6.55 13.56 -30.27
CA ARG A 287 5.59 12.46 -30.10
C ARG A 287 5.62 11.49 -31.29
N LYS A 288 5.76 12.00 -32.53
CA LYS A 288 5.99 11.16 -33.73
C LYS A 288 7.21 10.24 -33.56
N LYS A 289 8.34 10.77 -33.07
CA LYS A 289 9.56 9.98 -32.82
C LYS A 289 9.36 8.88 -31.76
N LYS A 290 8.50 9.10 -30.76
CA LYS A 290 8.18 8.10 -29.72
C LYS A 290 7.33 6.97 -30.30
N LEU A 291 6.32 7.30 -31.11
CA LEU A 291 5.46 6.35 -31.81
C LEU A 291 6.26 5.48 -32.79
N GLU A 292 7.21 6.08 -33.52
CA GLU A 292 8.07 5.37 -34.47
C GLU A 292 8.96 4.32 -33.77
N LYS A 293 9.47 4.63 -32.57
CA LYS A 293 10.25 3.70 -31.76
C LYS A 293 9.42 2.51 -31.26
N ILE A 294 8.14 2.73 -30.92
CA ILE A 294 7.21 1.67 -30.50
C ILE A 294 6.90 0.77 -31.70
N TRP A 295 6.56 1.37 -32.84
CA TRP A 295 6.27 0.66 -34.09
C TRP A 295 7.46 -0.17 -34.60
N SER A 296 8.67 0.37 -34.55
CA SER A 296 9.89 -0.34 -34.94
C SER A 296 10.11 -1.60 -34.08
N LYS A 297 9.91 -1.51 -32.77
CA LYS A 297 10.00 -2.66 -31.86
C LYS A 297 8.93 -3.71 -32.16
N TYR A 298 7.72 -3.27 -32.50
CA TYR A 298 6.63 -4.18 -32.89
C TYR A 298 6.96 -4.94 -34.17
N LYS A 299 7.44 -4.22 -35.20
CA LYS A 299 7.83 -4.79 -36.50
C LYS A 299 8.96 -5.81 -36.36
N GLU A 300 9.93 -5.56 -35.47
CA GLU A 300 11.01 -6.52 -35.18
C GLU A 300 10.47 -7.79 -34.51
N LYS A 301 9.56 -7.67 -33.54
CA LYS A 301 8.90 -8.82 -32.90
C LYS A 301 8.05 -9.61 -33.88
N TRP A 302 7.27 -8.92 -34.73
CA TRP A 302 6.45 -9.53 -35.77
C TRP A 302 7.29 -10.33 -36.76
N LYS A 303 8.41 -9.77 -37.23
CA LYS A 303 9.34 -10.46 -38.14
C LYS A 303 9.95 -11.71 -37.50
N LYS A 304 10.31 -11.66 -36.21
CA LYS A 304 10.83 -12.82 -35.46
C LYS A 304 9.79 -13.94 -35.36
N GLN A 305 8.51 -13.61 -35.17
CA GLN A 305 7.43 -14.61 -35.13
C GLN A 305 7.13 -15.19 -36.53
N GLY A 306 7.14 -14.35 -37.58
CA GLY A 306 6.93 -14.81 -38.96
C GLY A 306 8.08 -15.69 -39.49
N ALA A 307 9.32 -15.43 -39.09
CA ALA A 307 10.48 -16.25 -39.47
C ALA A 307 10.46 -17.65 -38.82
N ALA A 308 9.90 -17.77 -37.60
CA ALA A 308 9.78 -19.05 -36.90
C ALA A 308 8.71 -19.98 -37.50
N ALA A 309 7.76 -19.44 -38.28
CA ALA A 309 6.70 -20.23 -38.91
C ALA A 309 7.10 -20.83 -40.27
N GLY A 310 8.31 -20.54 -40.79
CA GLY A 310 8.71 -20.87 -42.16
C GLY A 310 10.09 -21.52 -42.35
N GLY A 311 10.76 -22.03 -41.31
CA GLY A 311 12.15 -22.50 -41.44
C GLY A 311 12.51 -23.73 -40.60
N GLU A 312 12.47 -24.87 -41.27
CA GLU A 312 13.41 -26.00 -41.28
C GLU A 312 14.61 -26.03 -40.29
N GLN A 313 14.88 -27.25 -39.79
CA GLN A 313 15.93 -27.62 -38.85
C GLN A 313 17.37 -27.28 -39.29
N GLY A 314 18.13 -26.70 -38.38
CA GLY A 314 19.61 -26.63 -38.34
C GLY A 314 20.03 -25.48 -37.42
N GLY A 315 20.93 -25.55 -36.44
CA GLY A 315 22.01 -26.46 -36.10
C GLY A 315 23.21 -25.58 -35.69
N GLY A 316 23.68 -25.67 -34.44
CA GLY A 316 24.90 -24.99 -33.91
C GLY A 316 24.68 -23.55 -33.40
N GLU A 317 25.46 -22.96 -32.49
CA GLU A 317 26.70 -23.35 -31.79
C GLU A 317 26.89 -22.36 -30.62
N VAL A 318 27.55 -22.78 -29.53
CA VAL A 318 27.75 -22.02 -28.29
C VAL A 318 29.14 -21.38 -28.31
N ALA A 319 29.23 -20.08 -28.03
CA ALA A 319 30.51 -19.38 -27.81
C ALA A 319 30.56 -18.73 -26.42
N ALA A 320 31.60 -19.10 -25.68
CA ALA A 320 32.01 -18.55 -24.40
C ALA A 320 32.96 -17.36 -24.60
N SER A 321 32.99 -16.42 -23.65
CA SER A 321 34.10 -15.47 -23.52
C SER A 321 34.20 -14.93 -22.09
N ALA A 322 35.41 -15.05 -21.55
CA ALA A 322 35.89 -14.61 -20.25
C ALA A 322 36.71 -13.31 -20.37
N SER A 323 36.79 -12.55 -19.28
CA SER A 323 37.83 -11.59 -18.83
C SER A 323 37.17 -10.75 -17.70
N GLY A 324 37.74 -10.52 -16.52
CA GLY A 324 39.13 -10.37 -16.11
C GLY A 324 39.42 -8.87 -16.00
N GLU A 325 39.59 -8.35 -14.78
CA GLU A 325 40.55 -7.27 -14.45
C GLU A 325 40.47 -6.82 -12.98
N ASP A 326 41.66 -6.77 -12.37
CA ASP A 326 42.01 -6.33 -11.02
C ASP A 326 42.03 -4.80 -10.89
N GLY A 327 41.64 -4.27 -9.72
CA GLY A 327 41.60 -2.83 -9.43
C GLY A 327 42.21 -2.49 -8.06
N VAL A 328 43.25 -1.67 -8.10
CA VAL A 328 44.24 -1.35 -7.07
C VAL A 328 43.69 -0.48 -5.92
N ALA A 329 44.12 -0.76 -4.69
CA ALA A 329 43.78 -0.05 -3.47
C ALA A 329 44.61 1.22 -3.25
N ALA A 330 43.96 2.34 -2.90
CA ALA A 330 44.61 3.56 -2.44
C ALA A 330 44.21 3.84 -0.97
N VAL A 331 45.22 3.88 -0.10
CA VAL A 331 45.13 4.19 1.33
C VAL A 331 45.28 5.69 1.52
N ALA A 332 44.28 6.36 2.10
CA ALA A 332 44.36 7.76 2.50
C ALA A 332 44.31 7.86 4.03
N THR A 333 45.38 8.39 4.59
CA THR A 333 45.62 8.69 6.01
C THR A 333 44.79 9.90 6.43
N PHE A 334 44.01 9.77 7.50
CA PHE A 334 43.17 10.84 8.06
C PHE A 334 43.74 11.27 9.42
N THR A 335 44.10 12.53 9.56
CA THR A 335 44.55 13.15 10.82
C THR A 335 43.37 13.85 11.52
N PRO A 336 43.15 13.63 12.83
CA PRO A 336 42.13 14.36 13.58
C PRO A 336 42.68 15.71 14.02
N SER A 337 41.94 16.79 13.73
CA SER A 337 42.23 18.12 14.26
C SER A 337 41.17 18.48 15.28
N ASP A 338 41.63 18.71 16.51
CA ASP A 338 40.90 19.21 17.65
C ASP A 338 40.16 20.52 17.35
N ARG A 339 38.90 20.62 17.80
CA ARG A 339 38.31 21.90 18.23
C ARG A 339 37.41 21.74 19.46
N PRO A 340 37.48 22.70 20.39
CA PRO A 340 36.84 22.62 21.70
C PRO A 340 35.35 23.00 21.67
N MET A 341 34.64 22.45 22.66
CA MET A 341 33.29 22.81 23.08
C MET A 341 33.26 24.21 23.70
N THR A 342 32.16 24.93 23.49
CA THR A 342 31.67 25.98 24.40
C THR A 342 30.13 25.96 24.45
N ASP A 343 29.63 25.85 25.67
CA ASP A 343 28.47 26.50 26.32
C ASP A 343 27.16 26.62 25.51
N GLU A 344 26.09 25.90 25.85
CA GLU A 344 25.23 26.09 27.04
C GLU A 344 24.59 27.48 27.07
N GLN A 345 23.42 27.61 26.43
CA GLN A 345 22.41 28.61 26.83
C GLN A 345 21.00 28.14 26.43
N ALA A 346 20.15 28.15 27.44
CA ALA A 346 18.76 27.71 27.44
C ALA A 346 17.85 28.68 26.69
N HIS A 347 16.96 28.15 25.86
CA HIS A 347 15.77 28.85 25.40
C HIS A 347 14.53 28.01 25.73
N GLU A 348 13.95 28.32 26.89
CA GLU A 348 12.63 27.90 27.30
C GLU A 348 11.59 28.75 26.55
N ALA A 349 11.17 28.28 25.38
CA ALA A 349 10.11 28.91 24.60
C ALA A 349 8.74 28.41 25.10
N LYS A 350 8.03 29.27 25.84
CA LYS A 350 6.59 29.19 26.07
C LYS A 350 5.85 29.19 24.73
N ASN A 351 5.48 28.02 24.22
CA ASN A 351 4.42 27.91 23.23
C ASN A 351 3.07 28.05 23.95
N LYS A 352 2.55 29.28 23.97
CA LYS A 352 1.16 29.56 24.33
C LYS A 352 0.30 29.21 23.13
N GLU A 353 -0.40 28.09 23.23
CA GLU A 353 -1.41 27.62 22.28
C GLU A 353 -2.49 28.72 22.11
N PRO A 354 -2.79 29.16 20.87
CA PRO A 354 -3.88 30.11 20.65
C PRO A 354 -5.21 29.41 20.88
N GLU A 355 -6.00 29.95 21.80
CA GLU A 355 -7.40 29.58 22.04
C GLU A 355 -8.20 29.84 20.75
N VAL A 356 -8.55 28.76 20.04
CA VAL A 356 -9.39 28.81 18.84
C VAL A 356 -10.86 28.90 19.29
N PRO A 357 -11.68 29.82 18.71
CA PRO A 357 -13.09 29.92 19.05
C PRO A 357 -13.84 28.61 18.72
N ALA A 358 -14.74 28.20 19.62
CA ALA A 358 -15.48 26.96 19.50
C ALA A 358 -16.35 26.92 18.23
N PRO A 359 -16.18 25.92 17.33
CA PRO A 359 -16.99 25.76 16.14
C PRO A 359 -18.32 25.10 16.51
N ALA A 360 -19.35 25.91 16.73
CA ALA A 360 -20.72 25.45 16.92
C ALA A 360 -21.49 25.66 15.60
N GLN A 361 -21.66 24.60 14.80
CA GLN A 361 -22.84 24.31 13.94
C GLN A 361 -22.60 23.25 12.83
N VAL A 362 -21.37 22.76 12.60
CA VAL A 362 -21.11 21.66 11.63
C VAL A 362 -21.19 20.25 12.27
N VAL A 363 -21.28 20.18 13.60
CA VAL A 363 -21.05 18.95 14.39
C VAL A 363 -22.23 17.95 14.32
N ASP A 364 -23.46 18.41 14.13
CA ASP A 364 -24.65 17.54 14.22
C ASP A 364 -24.77 16.53 13.06
N LYS A 365 -24.20 16.84 11.90
CA LYS A 365 -24.21 15.91 10.75
C LYS A 365 -23.11 14.84 10.84
N VAL A 366 -22.11 15.03 11.71
CA VAL A 366 -20.98 14.10 11.87
C VAL A 366 -21.25 13.07 12.96
N LEU A 367 -21.93 13.46 14.04
CA LEU A 367 -22.30 12.54 15.14
C LEU A 367 -23.23 11.41 14.69
N THR A 368 -24.15 11.68 13.77
CA THR A 368 -25.03 10.64 13.18
C THR A 368 -24.26 9.61 12.34
N SER A 369 -23.07 9.95 11.84
CA SER A 369 -22.22 9.04 11.08
C SER A 369 -21.49 8.03 11.97
N ALA A 370 -21.13 8.39 13.21
CA ALA A 370 -20.42 7.51 14.14
C ALA A 370 -21.29 6.32 14.62
N GLU A 371 -22.57 6.55 14.92
CA GLU A 371 -23.51 5.47 15.27
C GLU A 371 -23.85 4.56 14.07
N SER A 372 -23.95 5.14 12.87
CA SER A 372 -24.13 4.41 11.62
C SER A 372 -22.93 3.50 11.31
N LEU A 373 -21.71 4.01 11.53
CA LEU A 373 -20.47 3.26 11.44
C LEU A 373 -20.46 2.09 12.42
N SER A 374 -20.81 2.32 13.69
CA SER A 374 -20.90 1.26 14.69
C SER A 374 -21.79 0.10 14.23
N SER A 375 -22.95 0.40 13.63
CA SER A 375 -23.90 -0.62 13.17
C SER A 375 -23.42 -1.40 11.94
N LYS A 376 -22.83 -0.72 10.94
CA LYS A 376 -22.27 -1.39 9.75
C LYS A 376 -21.01 -2.19 10.08
N VAL A 377 -20.12 -1.62 10.89
CA VAL A 377 -18.85 -2.23 11.31
C VAL A 377 -19.11 -3.42 12.22
N ALA A 378 -20.07 -3.34 13.14
CA ALA A 378 -20.42 -4.46 14.03
C ALA A 378 -20.73 -5.76 13.27
N ASN A 379 -21.33 -5.67 12.08
CA ASN A 379 -21.60 -6.83 11.23
C ASN A 379 -20.34 -7.47 10.64
N ILE A 380 -19.23 -6.74 10.52
CA ILE A 380 -17.95 -7.21 9.97
C ILE A 380 -16.98 -7.62 11.10
N THR A 381 -17.10 -7.00 12.27
CA THR A 381 -16.19 -7.22 13.41
C THR A 381 -16.43 -8.53 14.15
N LEU A 382 -17.64 -9.09 14.07
CA LEU A 382 -18.06 -10.26 14.87
C LEU A 382 -18.12 -11.59 14.10
N ALA A 383 -17.57 -11.66 12.89
CA ALA A 383 -17.49 -12.94 12.20
C ALA A 383 -16.63 -13.92 13.00
N ASP A 384 -17.19 -15.09 13.35
CA ASP A 384 -16.43 -16.20 13.94
C ASP A 384 -15.22 -16.49 13.02
N PRO A 385 -13.98 -16.56 13.52
CA PRO A 385 -12.79 -16.85 12.71
C PRO A 385 -12.93 -18.13 11.87
N LYS A 386 -13.83 -19.05 12.26
CA LYS A 386 -14.14 -20.27 11.49
C LYS A 386 -15.02 -20.05 10.27
N SER A 387 -15.67 -18.89 10.15
CA SER A 387 -16.65 -18.62 9.09
C SER A 387 -16.03 -18.32 7.72
N GLY A 388 -14.69 -18.17 7.64
CA GLY A 388 -13.99 -17.76 6.43
C GLY A 388 -14.32 -16.33 5.97
N LYS A 389 -15.15 -15.61 6.74
CA LYS A 389 -15.49 -14.21 6.48
C LYS A 389 -14.35 -13.30 6.92
N PRO A 390 -14.17 -12.14 6.26
CA PRO A 390 -13.23 -11.15 6.74
C PRO A 390 -13.62 -10.65 8.13
N GLN A 391 -12.62 -10.43 8.97
CA GLN A 391 -12.78 -9.76 10.25
C GLN A 391 -12.19 -8.35 10.14
N LEU A 392 -12.97 -7.30 10.43
CA LEU A 392 -12.47 -5.92 10.48
C LEU A 392 -12.48 -5.43 11.93
N VAL A 393 -11.32 -5.14 12.48
CA VAL A 393 -11.14 -4.60 13.84
C VAL A 393 -10.65 -3.17 13.73
N ILE A 394 -11.31 -2.24 14.43
CA ILE A 394 -11.03 -0.81 14.33
C ILE A 394 -10.59 -0.28 15.69
N GLY A 395 -9.45 0.40 15.72
CA GLY A 395 -8.94 1.07 16.91
C GLY A 395 -9.62 2.41 17.17
N THR A 396 -9.52 2.88 18.41
CA THR A 396 -10.15 4.13 18.84
C THR A 396 -9.17 5.31 18.85
N PHE A 397 -9.71 6.53 18.75
CA PHE A 397 -9.00 7.78 19.03
C PHE A 397 -8.97 8.05 20.54
N GLY A 398 -8.32 7.14 21.28
CA GLY A 398 -8.12 7.24 22.74
C GLY A 398 -6.79 7.89 23.11
N GLY A 399 -6.65 8.24 24.40
CA GLY A 399 -5.35 8.61 24.97
C GLY A 399 -4.43 7.40 25.08
N ARG A 400 -5.01 6.21 25.24
CA ARG A 400 -4.31 4.93 25.26
C ARG A 400 -4.73 4.05 24.10
N GLN A 401 -3.76 3.61 23.31
CA GLN A 401 -3.93 2.52 22.34
C GLN A 401 -3.12 1.32 22.82
N GLY A 402 -3.78 0.17 22.94
CA GLY A 402 -3.14 -1.10 23.28
C GLY A 402 -3.18 -2.04 22.07
N LEU A 403 -2.03 -2.57 21.68
CA LEU A 403 -1.92 -3.55 20.60
C LEU A 403 -0.92 -4.63 21.03
N GLU A 404 -1.36 -5.88 21.03
CA GLU A 404 -0.50 -7.04 21.25
C GLU A 404 -0.70 -8.01 20.09
N PHE A 405 0.37 -8.43 19.41
CA PHE A 405 0.25 -9.39 18.31
C PHE A 405 1.52 -10.22 18.11
N CYS A 406 1.34 -11.38 17.49
CA CYS A 406 2.42 -12.20 16.95
C CYS A 406 2.67 -11.78 15.50
N SER A 407 3.84 -11.19 15.23
CA SER A 407 4.20 -10.82 13.86
C SER A 407 4.37 -12.05 12.97
N ALA A 408 3.88 -11.97 11.74
CA ALA A 408 4.06 -13.01 10.73
C ALA A 408 5.30 -12.78 9.86
N GLY A 409 6.25 -11.92 10.26
CA GLY A 409 7.49 -11.69 9.54
C GLY A 409 8.15 -10.34 9.85
N PRO A 410 9.37 -10.10 9.37
CA PRO A 410 10.12 -8.86 9.64
C PRO A 410 9.63 -7.65 8.82
N PHE A 411 8.73 -7.86 7.85
CA PHE A 411 8.42 -6.83 6.87
C PHE A 411 7.28 -5.90 7.31
N THR A 412 7.62 -4.62 7.23
CA THR A 412 6.70 -3.49 7.34
C THR A 412 6.71 -2.76 6.01
N HIS A 413 5.54 -2.51 5.42
CA HIS A 413 5.42 -1.72 4.19
C HIS A 413 4.88 -0.33 4.53
N SER A 414 5.44 0.72 3.94
CA SER A 414 4.92 2.08 4.08
C SER A 414 4.40 2.55 2.73
N PHE A 415 3.15 2.99 2.72
CA PHE A 415 2.47 3.56 1.56
C PHE A 415 2.18 5.02 1.79
N GLN A 416 2.42 5.82 0.77
CA GLN A 416 2.05 7.23 0.71
C GLN A 416 1.09 7.38 -0.46
N PHE A 417 -0.12 7.87 -0.16
CA PHE A 417 -1.14 8.13 -1.16
C PHE A 417 -1.23 9.65 -1.36
N PRO A 418 -0.76 10.18 -2.50
CA PRO A 418 -1.01 11.57 -2.84
C PRO A 418 -2.47 11.73 -3.26
N VAL A 419 -3.05 12.90 -3.02
CA VAL A 419 -4.31 13.23 -3.70
C VAL A 419 -4.01 13.52 -5.15
N SER A 420 -4.54 12.66 -6.02
CA SER A 420 -4.66 12.94 -7.43
C SER A 420 -5.79 13.98 -7.58
N CYS A 421 -5.41 15.24 -7.75
CA CYS A 421 -6.30 16.33 -8.13
C CYS A 421 -6.98 16.05 -9.47
#